data_AF-A0A452XPQ4-F1
#
_entry.id   AF-A0A452XPQ4-F1
#
_cell.length_a   1.000
_cell.length_b   1.000
_cell.length_c   1.000
_cell.angle_alpha   90.00
_cell.angle_beta   90.00
_cell.angle_gamma   90.00
#
_symmetry.space_group_name_H-M   'P 1'
#
loop_
_entity.id
_entity.type
_entity.pdbx_description
1 polymer ?
#
loop_
_entity_poly.entity_id
_entity_poly.type
_entity_poly.pdbx_seq_one_letter_code
_entity_poly.pdbx_strand_id
1 'polypeptide(L)'
;MIEAKYKNIFWTPCIEHTLNLALKNICDPNNNEGDNFHLWFIEEVTEEASFIKNFVMTHIMRWSMFHEFNKLKFLQIADTRFASVVIMLKRLLLIKVALVQMVVHPNWAAYREDDTAKAQRVKEHVLNDIWWDIIEYVVSFTEPIYAMIRLADTDKPCLHLIYEMWDSMIEKVKMPIYRFEGKEEGEECILYDIIKEILVSRWTKSNTPLHCLAHSLNPRYYSPAWINEVPGRISPNADHEVTEMRNKCFQKFYPDQEDFKTIKKEFADFALFMNAFENPDSIEDRADFEPQQWWGTHGVSTRLLIFLH
;
A
#
# COMPACT_ATOMS: atom_id res chain seq x y z
N MET A 1 -18.73 18.11 13.85
CA MET A 1 -18.48 16.91 13.02
C MET A 1 -19.81 16.40 12.47
N ILE A 2 -19.91 16.04 11.19
CA ILE A 2 -21.18 15.64 10.54
C ILE A 2 -21.85 14.45 11.25
N GLU A 3 -21.06 13.49 11.73
CA GLU A 3 -21.57 12.31 12.46
C GLU A 3 -22.32 12.67 13.76
N ALA A 4 -21.97 13.77 14.42
CA ALA A 4 -22.68 14.22 15.63
C ALA A 4 -24.10 14.71 15.31
N LYS A 5 -24.33 15.18 14.09
CA LYS A 5 -25.63 15.64 13.60
C LYS A 5 -26.41 14.52 12.90
N TYR A 6 -25.71 13.60 12.24
CA TYR A 6 -26.31 12.49 11.48
C TYR A 6 -25.73 11.16 11.96
N LYS A 7 -26.42 10.54 12.93
CA LYS A 7 -25.97 9.33 13.62
C LYS A 7 -25.76 8.10 12.72
N ASN A 8 -26.32 8.10 11.51
CA ASN A 8 -26.24 6.96 10.58
C ASN A 8 -25.07 7.10 9.59
N ILE A 9 -24.42 8.27 9.52
CA ILE A 9 -23.27 8.50 8.64
C ILE A 9 -22.02 7.94 9.30
N PHE A 10 -21.20 7.24 8.52
CA PHE A 10 -19.85 6.84 8.91
C PHE A 10 -18.84 7.79 8.29
N TRP A 11 -17.91 8.26 9.11
CA TRP A 11 -16.70 8.89 8.61
C TRP A 11 -15.58 7.85 8.55
N THR A 12 -14.87 7.79 7.43
CA THR A 12 -13.66 6.99 7.28
C THR A 12 -12.54 7.89 6.75
N PRO A 13 -11.33 7.83 7.31
CA PRO A 13 -10.19 8.53 6.72
C PRO A 13 -9.83 7.92 5.37
N CYS A 14 -9.31 8.75 4.49
CA CYS A 14 -8.85 8.32 3.18
C CYS A 14 -7.63 7.38 3.32
N ILE A 15 -7.74 6.15 2.83
CA ILE A 15 -6.67 5.14 2.88
C ILE A 15 -5.44 5.60 2.11
N GLU A 16 -5.64 6.19 0.94
CA GLU A 16 -4.58 6.78 0.13
C GLU A 16 -3.80 7.82 0.96
N HIS A 17 -4.50 8.76 1.61
CA HIS A 17 -3.86 9.74 2.47
C HIS A 17 -3.10 9.09 3.65
N THR A 18 -3.69 8.09 4.30
CA THR A 18 -3.06 7.37 5.41
C THR A 18 -1.75 6.70 5.01
N LEU A 19 -1.74 5.97 3.89
CA LEU A 19 -0.56 5.28 3.38
C LEU A 19 0.51 6.27 2.90
N ASN A 20 0.11 7.41 2.35
CA ASN A 20 1.05 8.47 2.00
C ASN A 20 1.74 9.08 3.21
N LEU A 21 1.02 9.26 4.33
CA LEU A 21 1.64 9.65 5.60
C LEU A 21 2.57 8.55 6.13
N ALA A 22 2.27 7.27 5.90
CA ALA A 22 3.18 6.18 6.25
C ALA A 22 4.48 6.25 5.43
N LEU A 23 4.39 6.40 4.10
CA LEU A 23 5.56 6.56 3.24
C LEU A 23 6.37 7.81 3.58
N LYS A 24 5.71 8.92 3.94
CA LYS A 24 6.41 10.11 4.41
C LYS A 24 7.23 9.80 5.66
N ASN A 25 6.64 9.13 6.65
CA ASN A 25 7.36 8.76 7.87
C ASN A 25 8.54 7.81 7.62
N ILE A 26 8.46 6.95 6.59
CA ILE A 26 9.52 6.02 6.20
C ILE A 26 10.65 6.74 5.46
N CYS A 27 10.31 7.59 4.49
CA CYS A 27 11.28 8.24 3.60
C CYS A 27 11.87 9.55 4.14
N ASP A 28 11.28 10.12 5.18
CA ASP A 28 11.69 11.39 5.81
C ASP A 28 11.62 11.24 7.34
N PRO A 29 12.58 10.48 7.92
CA PRO A 29 12.56 10.13 9.34
C PRO A 29 12.76 11.33 10.26
N ASN A 30 13.40 12.41 9.79
CA ASN A 30 13.63 13.64 10.54
C ASN A 30 12.35 14.39 10.92
N ASN A 31 11.23 14.10 10.25
CA ASN A 31 9.91 14.63 10.59
C ASN A 31 9.18 13.85 11.71
N ASN A 32 9.78 12.80 12.27
CA ASN A 32 9.18 12.00 13.35
C ASN A 32 9.79 12.36 14.72
N GLU A 33 9.01 12.24 15.81
CA GLU A 33 9.42 12.55 17.18
C GLU A 33 10.41 11.52 17.81
N GLY A 34 11.23 10.82 17.02
CA GLY A 34 12.17 9.81 17.52
C GLY A 34 13.40 9.59 16.62
N ASP A 35 14.50 9.13 17.21
CA ASP A 35 15.77 8.81 16.55
C ASP A 35 15.64 7.54 15.67
N ASN A 36 14.98 7.66 14.51
CA ASN A 36 14.87 6.58 13.53
C ASN A 36 16.13 6.47 12.66
N PHE A 37 17.30 6.36 13.30
CA PHE A 37 18.61 6.26 12.62
C PHE A 37 18.64 5.18 11.53
N HIS A 38 17.93 4.07 11.77
CA HIS A 38 17.83 2.95 10.82
C HIS A 38 17.16 3.31 9.48
N LEU A 39 16.49 4.47 9.38
CA LEU A 39 15.87 4.97 8.15
C LEU A 39 16.70 6.05 7.45
N TRP A 40 17.79 6.56 8.05
CA TRP A 40 18.56 7.68 7.49
C TRP A 40 19.17 7.41 6.12
N PHE A 41 19.52 6.15 5.82
CA PHE A 41 20.03 5.78 4.50
C PHE A 41 19.01 6.07 3.38
N ILE A 42 17.71 6.06 3.69
CA ILE A 42 16.64 6.36 2.73
C ILE A 42 16.66 7.86 2.37
N GLU A 43 16.88 8.71 3.36
CA GLU A 43 17.02 10.16 3.14
C GLU A 43 18.29 10.46 2.33
N GLU A 44 19.42 9.87 2.70
CA GLU A 44 20.70 10.03 1.98
C GLU A 44 20.57 9.65 0.50
N VAL A 45 20.05 8.45 0.20
CA VAL A 45 19.88 8.01 -1.19
C VAL A 45 18.86 8.88 -1.95
N THR A 46 17.86 9.43 -1.26
CA THR A 46 16.87 10.32 -1.85
C THR A 46 17.46 11.68 -2.22
N GLU A 47 18.31 12.25 -1.36
CA GLU A 47 19.02 13.50 -1.63
C GLU A 47 20.00 13.33 -2.80
N GLU A 48 20.73 12.22 -2.84
CA GLU A 48 21.66 11.89 -3.92
C GLU A 48 20.96 11.69 -5.26
N ALA A 49 19.85 10.94 -5.27
CA ALA A 49 19.00 10.77 -6.44
C ALA A 49 18.44 12.11 -6.94
N SER A 50 18.00 12.97 -6.01
CA SER A 50 17.52 14.33 -6.32
C SER A 50 18.62 15.20 -6.90
N PHE A 51 19.83 15.12 -6.35
CA PHE A 51 21.01 15.82 -6.85
C PHE A 51 21.33 15.40 -8.29
N ILE A 52 21.36 14.10 -8.60
CA ILE A 52 21.60 13.59 -9.96
C ILE A 52 20.52 14.07 -10.93
N LYS A 53 19.24 13.94 -10.55
CA LYS A 53 18.11 14.43 -11.35
C LYS A 53 18.29 15.91 -11.68
N ASN A 54 18.52 16.75 -10.67
CA ASN A 54 18.67 18.19 -10.84
C ASN A 54 19.89 18.51 -11.70
N PHE A 55 21.02 17.83 -11.49
CA PHE A 55 22.23 18.02 -12.27
C PHE A 55 22.01 17.76 -13.76
N VAL A 56 21.29 16.70 -14.11
CA VAL A 56 21.01 16.33 -15.51
C VAL A 56 19.94 17.22 -16.14
N MET A 57 18.88 17.55 -15.40
CA MET A 57 17.74 18.31 -15.92
C MET A 57 18.00 19.81 -16.08
N THR A 58 18.91 20.39 -15.30
CA THR A 58 19.10 21.86 -15.25
C THR A 58 19.76 22.42 -16.50
N HIS A 59 20.66 21.67 -17.15
CA HIS A 59 21.43 22.17 -18.29
C HIS A 59 21.04 21.47 -19.60
N ILE A 60 20.70 22.27 -20.62
CA ILE A 60 20.17 21.78 -21.90
C ILE A 60 21.11 20.77 -22.59
N MET A 61 22.43 20.98 -22.49
CA MET A 61 23.42 20.04 -23.05
C MET A 61 23.46 18.70 -22.31
N ARG A 62 23.37 18.70 -20.96
CA ARG A 62 23.35 17.47 -20.15
C ARG A 62 22.07 16.68 -20.42
N TRP A 63 20.95 17.40 -20.51
CA TRP A 63 19.67 16.83 -20.90
C TRP A 63 19.71 16.23 -22.32
N SER A 64 20.30 16.95 -23.28
CA SER A 64 20.43 16.47 -24.67
C SER A 64 21.29 15.20 -24.75
N MET A 65 22.44 15.18 -24.06
CA MET A 65 23.30 13.99 -23.97
C MET A 65 22.58 12.79 -23.35
N PHE A 66 21.79 12.99 -22.29
CA PHE A 66 20.97 11.92 -21.72
C PHE A 66 19.91 11.44 -22.72
N HIS A 67 19.29 12.37 -23.44
CA HIS A 67 18.21 12.07 -24.39
C HIS A 67 18.68 11.32 -25.65
N GLU A 68 19.99 11.29 -25.94
CA GLU A 68 20.58 10.42 -26.95
C GLU A 68 20.41 8.93 -26.58
N PHE A 69 20.45 8.60 -25.30
CA PHE A 69 20.36 7.22 -24.79
C PHE A 69 18.97 6.85 -24.30
N ASN A 70 18.13 7.81 -23.90
CA ASN A 70 16.78 7.53 -23.42
C ASN A 70 15.78 8.67 -23.67
N LYS A 71 14.64 8.33 -24.28
CA LYS A 71 13.54 9.28 -24.51
C LYS A 71 12.62 9.47 -23.29
N LEU A 72 12.74 8.61 -22.27
CA LEU A 72 12.03 8.73 -21.01
C LEU A 72 12.61 9.89 -20.21
N LYS A 73 11.80 10.94 -19.98
CA LYS A 73 12.19 12.05 -19.12
C LYS A 73 12.30 11.61 -17.66
N PHE A 74 13.22 12.21 -16.91
CA PHE A 74 13.09 12.26 -15.45
C PHE A 74 11.71 12.81 -15.08
N LEU A 75 11.05 12.21 -14.07
CA LEU A 75 9.76 12.73 -13.63
C LEU A 75 9.99 14.05 -12.87
N GLN A 76 9.42 15.14 -13.39
CA GLN A 76 9.10 16.31 -12.59
C GLN A 76 7.87 15.98 -11.73
N ILE A 77 8.12 15.30 -10.62
CA ILE A 77 7.09 15.12 -9.61
C ILE A 77 6.97 16.45 -8.87
N ALA A 78 5.77 17.01 -8.77
CA ALA A 78 5.53 18.13 -7.87
C ALA A 78 5.66 17.63 -6.42
N ASP A 79 6.33 18.38 -5.54
CA ASP A 79 6.53 18.05 -4.12
C ASP A 79 5.24 17.73 -3.36
N THR A 80 4.08 18.07 -3.95
CA THR A 80 2.75 17.98 -3.37
C THR A 80 1.99 16.69 -3.67
N ARG A 81 2.58 15.66 -4.31
CA ARG A 81 1.86 14.41 -4.59
C ARG A 81 2.60 13.16 -4.11
N PHE A 82 1.86 12.42 -3.29
CA PHE A 82 1.86 10.98 -3.04
C PHE A 82 3.10 10.19 -3.46
N ALA A 83 3.85 9.68 -2.46
CA ALA A 83 5.01 8.81 -2.66
C ALA A 83 6.09 9.35 -3.63
N SER A 84 6.28 10.68 -3.69
CA SER A 84 7.18 11.33 -4.65
C SER A 84 8.59 10.75 -4.67
N VAL A 85 9.13 10.42 -3.49
CA VAL A 85 10.42 9.75 -3.31
C VAL A 85 10.44 8.39 -4.00
N VAL A 86 9.50 7.50 -3.66
CA VAL A 86 9.42 6.14 -4.22
C VAL A 86 9.28 6.17 -5.74
N ILE A 87 8.40 7.04 -6.27
CA ILE A 87 8.20 7.18 -7.72
C ILE A 87 9.47 7.70 -8.39
N MET A 88 10.17 8.66 -7.78
CA MET A 88 11.43 9.18 -8.30
C MET A 88 12.50 8.08 -8.35
N LEU A 89 12.68 7.32 -7.27
CA LEU A 89 13.64 6.23 -7.20
C LEU A 89 13.31 5.12 -8.21
N LYS A 90 12.04 4.71 -8.33
CA LYS A 90 11.58 3.78 -9.38
C LYS A 90 11.91 4.28 -10.78
N ARG A 91 11.67 5.58 -11.04
CA ARG A 91 11.99 6.19 -12.34
C ARG A 91 13.49 6.20 -12.61
N LEU A 92 14.30 6.44 -11.58
CA LEU A 92 15.74 6.46 -11.66
C LEU A 92 16.31 5.09 -12.05
N LEU A 93 15.78 4.01 -11.46
CA LEU A 93 16.14 2.63 -11.84
C LEU A 93 15.84 2.34 -13.33
N LEU A 94 14.68 2.78 -13.84
CA LEU A 94 14.30 2.59 -15.24
C LEU A 94 15.26 3.29 -16.23
N ILE A 95 15.98 4.31 -15.79
CA ILE A 95 16.93 5.07 -16.62
C ILE A 95 18.40 4.79 -16.27
N LYS A 96 18.69 3.84 -15.36
CA LYS A 96 20.04 3.47 -14.92
C LYS A 96 21.01 3.30 -16.09
N VAL A 97 20.65 2.45 -17.06
CA VAL A 97 21.49 2.13 -18.23
C VAL A 97 21.87 3.39 -19.01
N ALA A 98 20.91 4.29 -19.22
CA ALA A 98 21.14 5.53 -19.95
C ALA A 98 22.02 6.51 -19.18
N LEU A 99 21.89 6.57 -17.85
CA LEU A 99 22.77 7.38 -17.01
C LEU A 99 24.20 6.85 -17.05
N VAL A 100 24.38 5.53 -16.96
CA VAL A 100 25.71 4.90 -17.09
C VAL A 100 26.32 5.24 -18.45
N GLN A 101 25.58 5.07 -19.55
CA GLN A 101 26.03 5.42 -20.90
C GLN A 101 26.42 6.89 -21.02
N MET A 102 25.62 7.79 -20.46
CA MET A 102 25.91 9.23 -20.47
C MET A 102 27.24 9.56 -19.77
N VAL A 103 27.50 9.04 -18.57
CA VAL A 103 28.70 9.42 -17.78
C VAL A 103 30.00 8.77 -18.26
N VAL A 104 29.91 7.72 -19.08
CA VAL A 104 31.06 7.10 -19.75
C VAL A 104 31.30 7.62 -21.16
N HIS A 105 30.35 8.37 -21.75
CA HIS A 105 30.48 8.88 -23.11
C HIS A 105 31.61 9.93 -23.24
N PRO A 106 32.38 9.96 -24.34
CA PRO A 106 33.45 10.94 -24.54
C PRO A 106 33.00 12.41 -24.38
N ASN A 107 31.79 12.73 -24.84
CA ASN A 107 31.22 14.08 -24.71
C ASN A 107 31.05 14.51 -23.24
N TRP A 108 30.92 13.55 -22.30
CA TRP A 108 30.88 13.85 -20.86
C TRP A 108 32.20 14.39 -20.35
N ALA A 109 33.34 13.99 -20.94
CA ALA A 109 34.65 14.56 -20.60
C ALA A 109 34.83 15.96 -21.18
N ALA A 110 34.35 16.19 -22.42
CA ALA A 110 34.48 17.47 -23.11
C ALA A 110 33.62 18.59 -22.49
N TYR A 111 32.51 18.24 -21.83
CA TYR A 111 31.56 19.21 -21.29
C TYR A 111 31.86 19.66 -19.84
N ARG A 112 32.83 19.06 -19.13
CA ARG A 112 33.00 19.29 -17.67
C ARG A 112 33.52 20.67 -17.27
N GLU A 113 33.85 21.56 -18.21
CA GLU A 113 34.66 22.76 -17.96
C GLU A 113 34.06 23.73 -16.92
N ASP A 114 32.72 23.80 -16.76
CA ASP A 114 32.07 24.77 -15.86
C ASP A 114 31.66 24.22 -14.47
N ASP A 115 31.66 22.90 -14.23
CA ASP A 115 31.02 22.29 -13.04
C ASP A 115 31.67 20.94 -12.67
N THR A 116 32.99 20.83 -12.85
CA THR A 116 33.80 19.60 -12.76
C THR A 116 33.55 18.77 -11.50
N ALA A 117 33.50 19.39 -10.32
CA ALA A 117 33.32 18.69 -9.05
C ALA A 117 31.94 17.99 -8.94
N LYS A 118 30.87 18.66 -9.37
CA LYS A 118 29.52 18.07 -9.36
C LYS A 118 29.39 16.97 -10.39
N ALA A 119 29.95 17.16 -11.58
CA ALA A 119 29.98 16.14 -12.63
C ALA A 119 30.73 14.88 -12.16
N GLN A 120 31.83 15.06 -11.43
CA GLN A 120 32.59 13.95 -10.87
C GLN A 120 31.77 13.19 -9.82
N ARG A 121 31.12 13.90 -8.89
CA ARG A 121 30.21 13.29 -7.89
C ARG A 121 29.08 12.50 -8.55
N VAL A 122 28.42 13.05 -9.57
CA VAL A 122 27.38 12.32 -10.32
C VAL A 122 27.93 11.05 -10.95
N LYS A 123 29.12 11.12 -11.55
CA LYS A 123 29.77 9.95 -12.17
C LYS A 123 30.09 8.87 -11.13
N GLU A 124 30.54 9.26 -9.94
CA GLU A 124 30.84 8.33 -8.85
C GLU A 124 29.60 7.56 -8.39
N HIS A 125 28.48 8.23 -8.13
CA HIS A 125 27.23 7.55 -7.76
C HIS A 125 26.69 6.67 -8.90
N VAL A 126 26.64 7.19 -10.13
CA VAL A 126 26.06 6.47 -11.28
C VAL A 126 26.84 5.19 -11.60
N LEU A 127 28.14 5.15 -11.33
CA LEU A 127 28.98 3.96 -11.54
C LEU A 127 29.14 3.08 -10.29
N ASN A 128 28.48 3.42 -9.18
CA ASN A 128 28.53 2.65 -7.94
C ASN A 128 27.37 1.64 -7.89
N ASP A 129 27.68 0.35 -8.05
CA ASP A 129 26.66 -0.70 -8.00
C ASP A 129 26.01 -0.85 -6.62
N ILE A 130 26.76 -0.65 -5.52
CA ILE A 130 26.21 -0.71 -4.15
C ILE A 130 25.14 0.37 -3.97
N TRP A 131 25.36 1.56 -4.52
CA TRP A 131 24.39 2.66 -4.46
C TRP A 131 23.09 2.29 -5.20
N TRP A 132 23.21 1.64 -6.36
CA TRP A 132 22.04 1.14 -7.08
C TRP A 132 21.30 0.03 -6.34
N ASP A 133 22.02 -0.87 -5.67
CA ASP A 133 21.44 -1.94 -4.86
C ASP A 133 20.63 -1.35 -3.68
N ILE A 134 21.11 -0.26 -3.06
CA ILE A 134 20.36 0.46 -2.03
C ILE A 134 19.08 1.08 -2.59
N ILE A 135 19.12 1.68 -3.79
CA ILE A 135 17.90 2.22 -4.44
C ILE A 135 16.90 1.11 -4.72
N GLU A 136 17.36 -0.01 -5.29
CA GLU A 136 16.52 -1.16 -5.56
C GLU A 136 15.92 -1.73 -4.28
N TYR A 137 16.71 -1.76 -3.20
CA TYR A 137 16.25 -2.15 -1.89
C TYR A 137 15.10 -1.26 -1.38
N VAL A 138 15.27 0.07 -1.35
CA VAL A 138 14.23 1.02 -0.93
C VAL A 138 12.96 0.85 -1.77
N VAL A 139 13.11 0.77 -3.09
CA VAL A 139 11.99 0.56 -4.00
C VAL A 139 11.27 -0.76 -3.71
N SER A 140 12.01 -1.83 -3.45
CA SER A 140 11.44 -3.17 -3.28
C SER A 140 10.51 -3.27 -2.07
N PHE A 141 10.89 -2.74 -0.90
CA PHE A 141 10.06 -2.81 0.30
C PHE A 141 8.98 -1.72 0.36
N THR A 142 9.15 -0.60 -0.35
CA THR A 142 8.09 0.43 -0.44
C THR A 142 7.05 0.10 -1.52
N GLU A 143 7.33 -0.82 -2.42
CA GLU A 143 6.44 -1.15 -3.54
C GLU A 143 5.06 -1.68 -3.11
N PRO A 144 4.92 -2.59 -2.13
CA PRO A 144 3.61 -3.05 -1.69
C PRO A 144 2.72 -1.91 -1.17
N ILE A 145 3.32 -0.93 -0.48
CA ILE A 145 2.63 0.27 0.03
C ILE A 145 2.15 1.12 -1.15
N TYR A 146 3.04 1.37 -2.12
CA TYR A 146 2.72 2.13 -3.32
C TYR A 146 1.61 1.45 -4.16
N ALA A 147 1.68 0.13 -4.32
CA ALA A 147 0.67 -0.64 -5.04
C ALA A 147 -0.71 -0.53 -4.36
N MET A 148 -0.75 -0.58 -3.03
CA MET A 148 -1.99 -0.40 -2.26
C MET A 148 -2.58 1.01 -2.45
N ILE A 149 -1.76 2.06 -2.43
CA ILE A 149 -2.18 3.44 -2.74
C ILE A 149 -2.83 3.49 -4.12
N ARG A 150 -2.19 2.90 -5.14
CA ARG A 150 -2.70 2.89 -6.52
C ARG A 150 -4.02 2.15 -6.69
N LEU A 151 -4.27 1.12 -5.89
CA LEU A 151 -5.53 0.38 -5.90
C LEU A 151 -6.64 1.18 -5.19
N ALA A 152 -6.32 1.85 -4.09
CA ALA A 152 -7.25 2.68 -3.34
C ALA A 152 -7.63 3.98 -4.08
N ASP A 153 -6.76 4.48 -4.96
CA ASP A 153 -6.95 5.68 -5.80
C ASP A 153 -7.75 5.41 -7.10
N THR A 154 -8.52 4.31 -7.15
CA THR A 154 -9.39 4.01 -8.29
C THR A 154 -10.85 4.26 -7.96
N ASP A 155 -11.68 4.57 -8.97
CA ASP A 155 -13.13 4.69 -8.81
C ASP A 155 -13.84 3.34 -8.56
N LYS A 156 -13.08 2.24 -8.45
CA LYS A 156 -13.64 0.92 -8.17
C LYS A 156 -13.93 0.77 -6.68
N PRO A 157 -15.07 0.16 -6.29
CA PRO A 157 -15.33 -0.16 -4.89
C PRO A 157 -14.22 -1.05 -4.32
N CYS A 158 -13.45 -0.54 -3.36
CA CYS A 158 -12.31 -1.26 -2.77
C CYS A 158 -12.40 -1.39 -1.25
N LEU A 159 -13.42 -0.81 -0.60
CA LEU A 159 -13.58 -0.79 0.86
C LEU A 159 -13.52 -2.20 1.49
N HIS A 160 -14.14 -3.18 0.83
CA HIS A 160 -14.18 -4.59 1.26
C HIS A 160 -12.83 -5.32 1.10
N LEU A 161 -11.87 -4.73 0.37
CA LEU A 161 -10.53 -5.25 0.18
C LEU A 161 -9.53 -4.64 1.17
N ILE A 162 -9.79 -3.43 1.70
CA ILE A 162 -8.80 -2.65 2.47
C ILE A 162 -8.22 -3.43 3.64
N TYR A 163 -9.04 -4.14 4.42
CA TYR A 163 -8.57 -4.89 5.59
C TYR A 163 -7.54 -5.95 5.18
N GLU A 164 -7.89 -6.83 4.23
CA GLU A 164 -6.99 -7.87 3.73
C GLU A 164 -5.79 -7.30 2.97
N MET A 165 -5.99 -6.21 2.21
CA MET A 165 -4.90 -5.52 1.52
C MET A 165 -3.86 -4.99 2.51
N TRP A 166 -4.28 -4.54 3.70
CA TRP A 166 -3.37 -4.05 4.72
C TRP A 166 -2.49 -5.15 5.29
N ASP A 167 -3.10 -6.26 5.72
CA ASP A 167 -2.39 -7.42 6.27
C ASP A 167 -1.43 -8.00 5.22
N SER A 168 -1.92 -8.22 3.99
CA SER A 168 -1.09 -8.70 2.88
C SER A 168 0.05 -7.73 2.53
N MET A 169 -0.19 -6.42 2.62
CA MET A 169 0.82 -5.40 2.33
C MET A 169 1.96 -5.44 3.36
N ILE A 170 1.65 -5.52 4.66
CA ILE A 170 2.68 -5.63 5.71
C ILE A 170 3.57 -6.85 5.50
N GLU A 171 2.98 -8.02 5.20
CA GLU A 171 3.76 -9.23 4.92
C GLU A 171 4.60 -9.09 3.65
N LYS A 172 4.08 -8.46 2.59
CA LYS A 172 4.84 -8.19 1.37
C LYS A 172 5.98 -7.19 1.57
N VAL A 173 5.86 -6.25 2.51
CA VAL A 173 6.95 -5.33 2.90
C VAL A 173 8.07 -6.10 3.62
N LYS A 174 7.72 -7.07 4.47
CA LYS A 174 8.67 -7.91 5.22
C LYS A 174 9.65 -8.66 4.30
N MET A 175 9.14 -9.28 3.24
CA MET A 175 9.91 -10.18 2.37
C MET A 175 11.19 -9.58 1.78
N PRO A 176 11.16 -8.41 1.10
CA PRO A 176 12.37 -7.78 0.58
C PRO A 176 13.34 -7.32 1.68
N ILE A 177 12.82 -6.87 2.83
CA ILE A 177 13.64 -6.47 3.99
C ILE A 177 14.43 -7.67 4.51
N TYR A 178 13.74 -8.78 4.81
CA TYR A 178 14.39 -9.98 5.32
C TYR A 178 15.43 -10.53 4.34
N ARG A 179 15.11 -10.53 3.04
CA ARG A 179 16.06 -10.96 2.00
C ARG A 179 17.32 -10.11 1.98
N PHE A 180 17.20 -8.79 2.01
CA PHE A 180 18.35 -7.88 1.93
C PHE A 180 19.20 -7.91 3.22
N GLU A 181 18.54 -7.99 4.37
CA GLU A 181 19.18 -8.05 5.70
C GLU A 181 19.71 -9.45 6.05
N GLY A 182 19.51 -10.44 5.17
CA GLY A 182 19.95 -11.83 5.38
C GLY A 182 19.25 -12.53 6.55
N LYS A 183 17.98 -12.21 6.80
CA LYS A 183 17.17 -12.69 7.92
C LYS A 183 16.33 -13.90 7.54
N GLU A 184 16.27 -14.88 8.45
CA GLU A 184 15.37 -16.03 8.37
C GLU A 184 13.99 -15.73 8.98
N GLU A 185 13.02 -16.59 8.70
CA GLU A 185 11.68 -16.44 9.25
C GLU A 185 11.68 -16.58 10.78
N GLY A 186 11.18 -15.56 11.47
CA GLY A 186 11.15 -15.51 12.94
C GLY A 186 12.36 -14.82 13.57
N GLU A 187 13.39 -14.47 12.80
CA GLU A 187 14.46 -13.60 13.28
C GLU A 187 13.97 -12.16 13.42
N GLU A 188 14.51 -11.47 14.43
CA GLU A 188 14.26 -10.05 14.66
C GLU A 188 14.99 -9.21 13.60
N CYS A 189 14.27 -8.20 13.09
CA CYS A 189 14.77 -7.27 12.10
C CYS A 189 14.32 -5.86 12.48
N ILE A 190 15.22 -5.10 13.12
CA ILE A 190 14.95 -3.76 13.64
C ILE A 190 14.33 -2.83 12.58
N LEU A 191 14.86 -2.86 11.35
CA LEU A 191 14.32 -2.06 10.25
C LEU A 191 12.87 -2.43 9.93
N TYR A 192 12.57 -3.73 9.83
CA TYR A 192 11.20 -4.19 9.61
C TYR A 192 10.29 -3.81 10.77
N ASP A 193 10.74 -3.96 12.01
CA ASP A 193 9.94 -3.64 13.19
C ASP A 193 9.56 -2.16 13.25
N ILE A 194 10.51 -1.26 12.93
CA ILE A 194 10.26 0.19 12.80
C ILE A 194 9.23 0.47 11.69
N ILE A 195 9.42 -0.10 10.50
CA ILE A 195 8.50 0.10 9.36
C ILE A 195 7.11 -0.46 9.69
N LYS A 196 7.05 -1.64 10.30
CA LYS A 196 5.81 -2.29 10.74
C LYS A 196 5.11 -1.43 11.79
N GLU A 197 5.82 -0.86 12.75
CA GLU A 197 5.24 0.06 13.74
C GLU A 197 4.63 1.29 13.07
N ILE A 198 5.32 1.90 12.10
CA ILE A 198 4.78 3.02 11.32
C ILE A 198 3.48 2.60 10.61
N LEU A 199 3.47 1.45 9.93
CA LEU A 199 2.30 0.95 9.21
C LEU A 199 1.14 0.63 10.17
N VAL A 200 1.40 -0.08 11.26
CA VAL A 200 0.37 -0.43 12.26
C VAL A 200 -0.17 0.81 12.96
N SER A 201 0.68 1.78 13.33
CA SER A 201 0.25 3.06 13.92
C SER A 201 -0.69 3.84 13.00
N ARG A 202 -0.43 3.79 11.69
CA ARG A 202 -1.30 4.40 10.68
C ARG A 202 -2.60 3.61 10.53
N TRP A 203 -2.53 2.28 10.49
CA TRP A 203 -3.69 1.40 10.43
C TRP A 203 -4.63 1.60 11.61
N THR A 204 -4.13 1.59 12.85
CA THR A 204 -4.94 1.73 14.06
C THR A 204 -5.72 3.05 14.08
N LYS A 205 -5.19 4.11 13.44
CA LYS A 205 -5.88 5.41 13.30
C LYS A 205 -6.86 5.45 12.13
N SER A 206 -6.71 4.57 11.14
CA SER A 206 -7.56 4.53 9.94
C SER A 206 -8.54 3.37 9.87
N ASN A 207 -8.32 2.31 10.65
CA ASN A 207 -9.21 1.18 10.73
C ASN A 207 -10.51 1.67 11.37
N THR A 208 -11.61 1.43 10.67
CA THR A 208 -12.93 1.88 11.12
C THR A 208 -13.85 0.68 11.15
N PRO A 209 -14.93 0.73 11.95
CA PRO A 209 -15.95 -0.31 11.94
C PRO A 209 -16.45 -0.66 10.53
N LEU A 210 -16.46 0.31 9.63
CA LEU A 210 -16.92 0.14 8.26
C LEU A 210 -15.98 -0.74 7.41
N HIS A 211 -14.66 -0.67 7.63
CA HIS A 211 -13.70 -1.58 7.00
C HIS A 211 -13.95 -3.03 7.44
N CYS A 212 -14.15 -3.26 8.73
CA CYS A 212 -14.44 -4.59 9.28
C CYS A 212 -15.79 -5.14 8.80
N LEU A 213 -16.82 -4.29 8.70
CA LEU A 213 -18.11 -4.68 8.11
C LEU A 213 -17.94 -5.08 6.65
N ALA A 214 -17.30 -4.24 5.83
CA ALA A 214 -17.14 -4.52 4.40
C ALA A 214 -16.30 -5.79 4.16
N HIS A 215 -15.24 -6.00 4.96
CA HIS A 215 -14.48 -7.24 4.95
C HIS A 215 -15.35 -8.44 5.35
N SER A 216 -16.15 -8.31 6.42
CA SER A 216 -17.07 -9.37 6.85
C SER A 216 -18.11 -9.75 5.80
N LEU A 217 -18.50 -8.84 4.93
CA LEU A 217 -19.52 -9.11 3.91
C LEU A 217 -18.93 -9.60 2.58
N ASN A 218 -17.63 -9.87 2.50
CA ASN A 218 -17.03 -10.44 1.30
C ASN A 218 -17.08 -11.98 1.37
N PRO A 219 -17.88 -12.64 0.51
CA PRO A 219 -18.09 -14.09 0.55
C PRO A 219 -16.80 -14.89 0.25
N ARG A 220 -15.84 -14.30 -0.48
CA ARG A 220 -14.54 -14.92 -0.79
C ARG A 220 -13.74 -15.28 0.45
N TYR A 221 -13.83 -14.48 1.51
CA TYR A 221 -13.05 -14.68 2.74
C TYR A 221 -13.56 -15.83 3.62
N TYR A 222 -14.63 -16.49 3.19
CA TYR A 222 -15.15 -17.71 3.80
C TYR A 222 -14.81 -18.96 2.98
N SER A 223 -14.14 -18.78 1.83
CA SER A 223 -13.75 -19.91 0.97
C SER A 223 -12.52 -20.64 1.54
N PRO A 224 -12.49 -21.98 1.44
CA PRO A 224 -11.28 -22.75 1.80
C PRO A 224 -10.06 -22.33 0.99
N ALA A 225 -10.25 -21.93 -0.28
CA ALA A 225 -9.17 -21.48 -1.15
C ALA A 225 -8.46 -20.24 -0.57
N TRP A 226 -9.22 -19.26 -0.07
CA TRP A 226 -8.65 -18.08 0.56
C TRP A 226 -8.10 -18.37 1.96
N ILE A 227 -8.82 -19.13 2.80
CA ILE A 227 -8.38 -19.44 4.18
C ILE A 227 -7.04 -20.20 4.18
N ASN A 228 -6.90 -21.18 3.28
CA ASN A 228 -5.71 -22.04 3.23
C ASN A 228 -4.51 -21.42 2.49
N GLU A 229 -4.68 -20.27 1.83
CA GLU A 229 -3.60 -19.60 1.10
C GLU A 229 -2.51 -19.05 2.05
N VAL A 230 -2.88 -18.65 3.27
CA VAL A 230 -1.94 -18.14 4.28
C VAL A 230 -2.11 -18.92 5.60
N PRO A 231 -1.05 -19.54 6.14
CA PRO A 231 -1.11 -20.24 7.41
C PRO A 231 -1.61 -19.33 8.55
N GLY A 232 -2.56 -19.84 9.35
CA GLY A 232 -3.12 -19.10 10.49
C GLY A 232 -4.19 -18.07 10.15
N ARG A 233 -4.50 -17.85 8.86
CA ARG A 233 -5.61 -17.02 8.43
C ARG A 233 -6.94 -17.62 8.89
N ILE A 234 -7.85 -16.76 9.34
CA ILE A 234 -9.18 -17.12 9.83
C ILE A 234 -10.24 -16.36 9.06
N SER A 235 -11.46 -16.90 9.02
CA SER A 235 -12.59 -16.23 8.38
C SER A 235 -13.05 -15.01 9.20
N PRO A 236 -13.70 -14.00 8.58
CA PRO A 236 -14.09 -12.77 9.28
C PRO A 236 -15.03 -12.95 10.47
N ASN A 237 -15.81 -14.04 10.51
CA ASN A 237 -16.69 -14.37 11.63
C ASN A 237 -15.95 -15.05 12.81
N ALA A 238 -14.76 -15.57 12.58
CA ALA A 238 -13.91 -16.15 13.62
C ALA A 238 -12.95 -15.11 14.25
N ASP A 239 -12.72 -13.98 13.56
CA ASP A 239 -11.94 -12.87 14.08
C ASP A 239 -12.75 -12.02 15.08
N HIS A 240 -12.20 -11.86 16.30
CA HIS A 240 -12.86 -11.14 17.38
C HIS A 240 -12.95 -9.64 17.12
N GLU A 241 -11.88 -9.00 16.65
CA GLU A 241 -11.86 -7.56 16.36
C GLU A 241 -12.85 -7.24 15.24
N VAL A 242 -12.78 -8.00 14.14
CA VAL A 242 -13.67 -7.83 13.00
C VAL A 242 -15.13 -8.02 13.41
N THR A 243 -15.42 -9.02 14.25
CA THR A 243 -16.77 -9.27 14.76
C THR A 243 -17.29 -8.15 15.65
N GLU A 244 -16.49 -7.65 16.58
CA GLU A 244 -16.89 -6.56 17.47
C GLU A 244 -17.19 -5.28 16.67
N MET A 245 -16.30 -4.95 15.73
CA MET A 245 -16.41 -3.77 14.88
C MET A 245 -17.60 -3.85 13.92
N ARG A 246 -17.84 -5.01 13.29
CA ARG A 246 -19.05 -5.26 12.48
C ARG A 246 -20.33 -5.06 13.31
N ASN A 247 -20.38 -5.58 14.53
CA ASN A 247 -21.56 -5.47 15.38
C ASN A 247 -21.83 -4.01 15.79
N LYS A 248 -20.79 -3.19 15.99
CA LYS A 248 -20.92 -1.73 16.17
C LYS A 248 -21.57 -1.08 14.94
N CYS A 249 -21.22 -1.51 13.72
CA CYS A 249 -21.89 -1.04 12.52
C CYS A 249 -23.36 -1.44 12.47
N PHE A 250 -23.67 -2.71 12.70
CA PHE A 250 -25.06 -3.19 12.71
C PHE A 250 -25.91 -2.42 13.72
N GLN A 251 -25.40 -2.15 14.92
CA GLN A 251 -26.14 -1.37 15.92
C GLN A 251 -26.35 0.09 15.51
N LYS A 252 -25.41 0.68 14.74
CA LYS A 252 -25.53 2.04 14.23
C LYS A 252 -26.51 2.14 13.05
N PHE A 253 -26.52 1.15 12.14
CA PHE A 253 -27.48 1.08 11.03
C PHE A 253 -28.90 0.70 11.48
N TYR A 254 -29.00 -0.24 12.41
CA TYR A 254 -30.24 -0.83 12.90
C TYR A 254 -30.33 -0.63 14.43
N PRO A 255 -30.70 0.57 14.90
CA PRO A 255 -30.80 0.87 16.33
C PRO A 255 -32.02 0.22 17.00
N ASP A 256 -33.03 -0.18 16.22
CA ASP A 256 -34.15 -0.98 16.71
C ASP A 256 -33.68 -2.39 17.11
N GLN A 257 -34.19 -2.90 18.22
CA GLN A 257 -33.72 -4.18 18.76
C GLN A 257 -34.15 -5.39 17.93
N GLU A 258 -35.31 -5.35 17.26
CA GLU A 258 -35.79 -6.44 16.42
C GLU A 258 -35.02 -6.47 15.10
N ASP A 259 -34.78 -5.30 14.49
CA ASP A 259 -33.93 -5.20 13.31
C ASP A 259 -32.48 -5.64 13.63
N PHE A 260 -31.92 -5.22 14.77
CA PHE A 260 -30.59 -5.64 15.20
C PHE A 260 -30.47 -7.15 15.46
N LYS A 261 -31.51 -7.80 15.98
CA LYS A 261 -31.54 -9.26 16.09
C LYS A 261 -31.62 -9.92 14.71
N THR A 262 -32.44 -9.36 13.83
CA THR A 262 -32.67 -9.88 12.47
C THR A 262 -31.40 -9.83 11.64
N ILE A 263 -30.71 -8.68 11.57
CA ILE A 263 -29.46 -8.54 10.80
C ILE A 263 -28.37 -9.49 11.29
N LYS A 264 -28.26 -9.72 12.61
CA LYS A 264 -27.30 -10.68 13.16
C LYS A 264 -27.62 -12.12 12.75
N LYS A 265 -28.91 -12.47 12.67
CA LYS A 265 -29.34 -13.79 12.20
C LYS A 265 -29.05 -13.96 10.71
N GLU A 266 -29.40 -12.98 9.89
CA GLU A 266 -29.10 -13.00 8.45
C GLU A 266 -27.59 -13.10 8.20
N PHE A 267 -26.78 -12.35 8.95
CA PHE A 267 -25.33 -12.45 8.86
C PHE A 267 -24.81 -13.83 9.30
N ALA A 268 -25.37 -14.43 10.34
CA ALA A 268 -24.97 -15.77 10.78
C ALA A 268 -25.33 -16.83 9.72
N ASP A 269 -26.50 -16.73 9.10
CA ASP A 269 -26.90 -17.61 8.00
C ASP A 269 -25.94 -17.50 6.81
N PHE A 270 -25.54 -16.27 6.46
CA PHE A 270 -24.52 -16.02 5.44
C PHE A 270 -23.15 -16.58 5.83
N ALA A 271 -22.61 -16.19 6.99
CA ALA A 271 -21.24 -16.51 7.40
C ALA A 271 -21.01 -18.01 7.61
N LEU A 272 -22.08 -18.74 7.95
CA LEU A 272 -22.07 -20.18 8.13
C LEU A 272 -22.59 -20.94 6.89
N PHE A 273 -22.94 -20.23 5.81
CA PHE A 273 -23.52 -20.79 4.58
C PHE A 273 -24.71 -21.73 4.87
N MET A 274 -25.65 -21.27 5.68
CA MET A 274 -26.88 -21.98 6.04
C MET A 274 -28.09 -21.46 5.24
N ASN A 275 -29.18 -22.23 5.25
CA ASN A 275 -30.47 -21.85 4.66
C ASN A 275 -30.30 -21.49 3.18
N ALA A 276 -30.66 -20.26 2.78
CA ALA A 276 -30.57 -19.83 1.39
C ALA A 276 -29.14 -19.84 0.80
N PHE A 277 -28.11 -19.84 1.65
CA PHE A 277 -26.71 -19.83 1.22
C PHE A 277 -26.09 -21.22 1.11
N GLU A 278 -26.80 -22.27 1.52
CA GLU A 278 -26.30 -23.66 1.53
C GLU A 278 -26.31 -24.32 0.13
N ASN A 279 -26.95 -23.68 -0.85
CA ASN A 279 -26.97 -24.15 -2.23
C ASN A 279 -25.54 -24.25 -2.79
N PRO A 280 -25.16 -25.38 -3.44
CA PRO A 280 -23.88 -25.53 -4.14
C PRO A 280 -23.45 -24.34 -4.99
N ASP A 281 -24.35 -23.71 -5.75
CA ASP A 281 -24.00 -22.56 -6.61
C ASP A 281 -23.46 -21.38 -5.76
N SER A 282 -24.11 -21.06 -4.64
CA SER A 282 -23.68 -20.01 -3.71
C SER A 282 -22.29 -20.29 -3.12
N ILE A 283 -22.01 -21.57 -2.83
CA ILE A 283 -20.74 -22.04 -2.28
C ILE A 283 -19.61 -22.01 -3.32
N GLU A 284 -19.90 -22.30 -4.58
CA GLU A 284 -18.94 -22.26 -5.69
C GLU A 284 -18.65 -20.80 -6.09
N ASP A 285 -19.69 -20.01 -6.33
CA ASP A 285 -19.58 -18.63 -6.82
C ASP A 285 -18.83 -17.70 -5.86
N ARG A 286 -18.78 -18.01 -4.56
CA ARG A 286 -18.21 -17.11 -3.53
C ARG A 286 -16.74 -16.74 -3.76
N ALA A 287 -15.98 -17.60 -4.42
CA ALA A 287 -14.56 -17.37 -4.67
C ALA A 287 -14.31 -16.59 -5.97
N ASP A 288 -15.22 -16.71 -6.93
CA ASP A 288 -15.04 -16.27 -8.31
C ASP A 288 -15.79 -14.97 -8.62
N PHE A 289 -16.92 -14.72 -7.96
CA PHE A 289 -17.74 -13.55 -8.21
C PHE A 289 -17.23 -12.35 -7.42
N GLU A 290 -17.36 -11.15 -8.00
CA GLU A 290 -17.21 -9.92 -7.23
C GLU A 290 -18.30 -9.88 -6.14
N PRO A 291 -18.03 -9.34 -4.94
CA PRO A 291 -18.99 -9.38 -3.84
C PRO A 291 -20.37 -8.85 -4.22
N GLN A 292 -20.42 -7.75 -4.96
CA GLN A 292 -21.69 -7.16 -5.44
C GLN A 292 -22.49 -8.13 -6.31
N GLN A 293 -21.83 -8.90 -7.19
CA GLN A 293 -22.48 -9.87 -8.06
C GLN A 293 -22.98 -11.07 -7.26
N TRP A 294 -22.18 -11.55 -6.31
CA TRP A 294 -22.56 -12.66 -5.44
C TRP A 294 -23.79 -12.30 -4.60
N TRP A 295 -23.79 -11.12 -3.97
CA TRP A 295 -24.93 -10.64 -3.18
C TRP A 295 -26.18 -10.38 -4.03
N GLY A 296 -26.02 -9.87 -5.25
CA GLY A 296 -27.14 -9.72 -6.18
C GLY A 296 -27.77 -11.04 -6.62
N THR A 297 -26.99 -12.13 -6.63
CA THR A 297 -27.44 -13.46 -7.06
C THR A 297 -28.03 -14.27 -5.90
N HIS A 298 -27.34 -14.31 -4.77
CA HIS A 298 -27.63 -15.22 -3.65
C HIS A 298 -28.22 -14.50 -2.43
N GLY A 299 -28.15 -13.17 -2.36
CA GLY A 299 -28.53 -12.38 -1.18
C GLY A 299 -30.02 -12.08 -1.02
N VAL A 300 -30.86 -12.42 -2.01
CA VAL A 300 -32.28 -11.99 -2.11
C VAL A 300 -33.11 -12.37 -0.88
N SER A 301 -32.76 -13.46 -0.19
CA SER A 301 -33.45 -13.94 1.01
C SER A 301 -33.12 -13.15 2.29
N THR A 302 -32.15 -12.23 2.25
CA THR A 302 -31.75 -11.41 3.39
C THR A 302 -32.36 -10.03 3.28
N ARG A 303 -33.26 -9.68 4.20
CA ARG A 303 -34.02 -8.43 4.14
C ARG A 303 -33.18 -7.23 4.54
N LEU A 304 -32.32 -7.36 5.55
CA LEU A 304 -31.55 -6.24 6.09
C LEU A 304 -30.10 -6.25 5.59
N LEU A 305 -29.52 -7.43 5.38
CA LEU A 305 -28.13 -7.58 4.96
C LEU A 305 -27.89 -7.06 3.54
N ILE A 306 -28.81 -7.33 2.59
CA ILE A 306 -28.69 -6.88 1.20
C ILE A 306 -28.62 -5.36 1.04
N PHE A 307 -29.18 -4.58 1.98
CA PHE A 307 -29.13 -3.11 1.93
C PHE A 307 -27.77 -2.51 2.29
N LEU A 308 -26.81 -3.34 2.72
CA LEU A 308 -25.45 -2.92 3.04
C LEU A 308 -24.50 -3.02 1.83
N HIS A 309 -25.01 -3.37 0.63
CA HIS A 309 -24.27 -3.60 -0.61
C HIS A 309 -24.57 -2.56 -1.70
#